data_AF-A0A853BHD5-F1
#
_entry.id   AF-A0A853BHD5-F1
#
_cell.length_a   1.000
_cell.length_b   1.000
_cell.length_c   1.000
_cell.angle_alpha   90.00
_cell.angle_beta   90.00
_cell.angle_gamma   90.00
#
_symmetry.space_group_name_H-M   'P 1'
#
loop_
_entity.id
_entity.type
_entity.pdbx_description
1 polymer ?
#
loop_
_entity_poly.entity_id
_entity_poly.type
_entity_poly.pdbx_seq_one_letter_code
_entity_poly.pdbx_strand_id
1 'polypeptide(L)'
;MTPHDATGDQESVYAGLLGDTDASHWAFGTGFDDPLAGVDTAVPEGVDRADLAAYCLMLGDDALVLAQRLAEWCSRAPELEEDVALANIALDLLGQARPLLARAAQADPGAVPVLPPGSPAPPEDALAFFRDEPGFRNVRLVETANGDFARSTVRLLLFSVWRLALLERLRGSRDPVLAAVAAKGVKEVAYHRDHAARWTVVLAQGTEESRRRVGAALEAVWPYRDELFTAHPVERRMARAGIGPDPADLRAPCAAVLEEVWAAAGLAPPEVPGLARVGGRAGRDGVHTEELGRLLAEMQSVARAHPLGSW
;
A
#
# COMPACT_ATOMS: atom_id res chain seq x y z
N MET A 1 -23.96 17.39 -66.35
CA MET A 1 -24.08 15.97 -65.97
C MET A 1 -22.87 15.65 -65.12
N THR A 2 -23.14 15.56 -63.83
CA THR A 2 -22.29 15.36 -62.66
C THR A 2 -21.18 14.31 -62.83
N PRO A 3 -19.96 14.55 -62.31
CA PRO A 3 -19.07 13.46 -61.94
C PRO A 3 -19.61 12.75 -60.71
N HIS A 4 -19.54 11.42 -60.74
CA HIS A 4 -19.89 10.49 -59.67
C HIS A 4 -19.21 10.84 -58.34
N ASP A 5 -20.00 11.23 -57.35
CA ASP A 5 -19.67 11.01 -55.94
C ASP A 5 -20.11 9.57 -55.59
N ALA A 6 -19.12 8.70 -55.42
CA ALA A 6 -19.31 7.37 -54.86
C ALA A 6 -18.36 7.21 -53.67
N THR A 7 -18.90 7.55 -52.51
CA THR A 7 -18.82 6.81 -51.24
C THR A 7 -17.48 6.20 -50.84
N GLY A 8 -16.91 6.75 -49.77
CA GLY A 8 -15.87 6.12 -48.97
C GLY A 8 -15.89 6.65 -47.54
N ASP A 9 -17.08 6.68 -46.94
CA ASP A 9 -17.25 6.91 -45.50
C ASP A 9 -16.76 5.66 -44.76
N GLN A 10 -15.43 5.51 -44.68
CA GLN A 10 -14.80 4.62 -43.72
C GLN A 10 -14.60 5.44 -42.46
N GLU A 11 -15.62 5.45 -41.60
CA GLU A 11 -15.42 5.63 -40.16
C GLU A 11 -14.31 4.66 -39.75
N SER A 12 -13.12 5.21 -39.57
CA SER A 12 -11.98 4.49 -39.04
C SER A 12 -12.43 3.81 -37.75
N VAL A 13 -12.03 2.55 -37.54
CA VAL A 13 -12.26 1.84 -36.26
C VAL A 13 -11.58 2.60 -35.09
N TYR A 14 -10.68 3.53 -35.41
CA TYR A 14 -10.03 4.45 -34.48
C TYR A 14 -10.78 5.77 -34.27
N ALA A 15 -11.91 6.02 -34.95
CA ALA A 15 -12.70 7.24 -34.75
C ALA A 15 -13.29 7.31 -33.33
N GLY A 16 -13.63 6.16 -32.73
CA GLY A 16 -14.02 6.05 -31.31
C GLY A 16 -12.86 6.25 -30.32
N LEU A 17 -11.59 6.27 -30.78
CA LEU A 17 -10.42 6.60 -29.96
C LEU A 17 -10.08 8.10 -29.99
N LEU A 18 -10.64 8.85 -30.95
CA LEU A 18 -10.28 10.25 -31.21
C LEU A 18 -11.46 11.21 -31.02
N GLY A 19 -12.62 10.73 -30.58
CA GLY A 19 -13.87 11.47 -30.60
C GLY A 19 -14.83 11.15 -29.46
N ASP A 20 -14.32 11.09 -28.23
CA ASP A 20 -14.99 11.59 -27.02
C ASP A 20 -13.90 11.56 -25.94
N THR A 21 -13.25 12.70 -25.68
CA THR A 21 -12.30 12.82 -24.57
C THR A 21 -13.09 12.94 -23.27
N ASP A 22 -13.89 11.92 -22.97
CA ASP A 22 -14.38 11.70 -21.63
C ASP A 22 -13.18 11.11 -20.86
N ALA A 23 -12.30 12.00 -20.44
CA ALA A 23 -11.10 11.72 -19.63
C ALA A 23 -11.45 11.27 -18.20
N SER A 24 -12.59 10.60 -18.02
CA SER A 24 -13.27 10.39 -16.74
C SER A 24 -13.17 8.96 -16.19
N HIS A 25 -12.29 8.11 -16.76
CA HIS A 25 -12.16 6.71 -16.32
C HIS A 25 -10.94 6.37 -15.46
N TRP A 26 -10.05 7.32 -15.17
CA TRP A 26 -8.97 7.08 -14.22
C TRP A 26 -9.42 7.46 -12.80
N ALA A 27 -9.21 6.56 -11.84
CA ALA A 27 -9.82 6.55 -10.52
C ALA A 27 -9.41 7.71 -9.57
N PHE A 28 -8.61 8.64 -10.04
CA PHE A 28 -8.33 9.95 -9.44
C PHE A 28 -8.32 10.93 -10.62
N GLY A 29 -9.05 12.04 -10.51
CA GLY A 29 -9.31 12.96 -11.61
C GLY A 29 -8.08 13.40 -12.41
N THR A 30 -8.35 13.97 -13.58
CA THR A 30 -7.35 14.36 -14.59
C THR A 30 -6.24 15.24 -14.02
N GLY A 31 -5.07 14.63 -13.81
CA GLY A 31 -3.82 15.30 -13.49
C GLY A 31 -2.92 14.43 -12.62
N PHE A 32 -1.76 14.02 -13.14
CA PHE A 32 -0.71 13.42 -12.31
C PHE A 32 -0.08 14.43 -11.33
N ASP A 33 -0.47 15.71 -11.42
CA ASP A 33 0.28 16.86 -10.91
C ASP A 33 0.05 17.20 -9.42
N ASP A 34 -1.12 16.90 -8.84
CA ASP A 34 -1.40 17.15 -7.42
C ASP A 34 -2.24 16.03 -6.77
N PRO A 35 -1.63 15.14 -5.96
CA PRO A 35 -2.33 14.05 -5.25
C PRO A 35 -3.39 14.50 -4.25
N LEU A 36 -3.40 15.77 -3.83
CA LEU A 36 -4.32 16.32 -2.84
C LEU A 36 -5.41 17.21 -3.45
N ALA A 37 -5.46 17.29 -4.78
CA ALA A 37 -6.41 18.12 -5.50
C ALA A 37 -7.87 17.81 -5.09
N GLY A 38 -8.61 18.87 -4.72
CA GLY A 38 -10.03 18.77 -4.36
C GLY A 38 -10.33 18.31 -2.92
N VAL A 39 -9.31 18.12 -2.08
CA VAL A 39 -9.48 17.78 -0.67
C VAL A 39 -9.04 18.96 0.22
N ASP A 40 -9.75 19.22 1.32
CA ASP A 40 -9.28 20.18 2.32
C ASP A 40 -7.95 19.69 2.92
N THR A 41 -6.94 20.54 2.94
CA THR A 41 -5.60 20.22 3.47
C THR A 41 -5.28 21.01 4.73
N ALA A 42 -6.26 21.67 5.36
CA ALA A 42 -6.08 22.23 6.69
C ALA A 42 -5.70 21.13 7.68
N VAL A 43 -4.71 21.38 8.53
CA VAL A 43 -4.41 20.47 9.65
C VAL A 43 -5.46 20.71 10.74
N PRO A 44 -6.16 19.67 11.23
CA PRO A 44 -7.23 19.87 12.21
C PRO A 44 -6.73 20.54 13.49
N GLU A 45 -7.58 21.38 14.11
CA GLU A 45 -7.23 22.09 15.33
C GLU A 45 -6.83 21.12 16.47
N GLY A 46 -5.74 21.44 17.16
CA GLY A 46 -5.18 20.65 18.26
C GLY A 46 -4.36 19.43 17.83
N VAL A 47 -4.15 19.22 16.53
CA VAL A 47 -3.28 18.15 15.99
C VAL A 47 -1.86 18.70 15.81
N ASP A 48 -0.87 17.97 16.33
CA ASP A 48 0.54 18.26 16.08
C ASP A 48 0.91 17.89 14.63
N ARG A 49 1.58 18.83 13.94
CA ARG A 49 1.93 18.70 12.52
C ARG A 49 2.95 17.60 12.25
N ALA A 50 3.96 17.49 13.11
CA ALA A 50 5.01 16.48 12.96
C ALA A 50 4.47 15.08 13.25
N ASP A 51 3.58 14.93 14.23
CA ASP A 51 2.88 13.68 14.50
C ASP A 51 1.95 13.27 13.33
N LEU A 52 1.20 14.22 12.76
CA LEU A 52 0.37 13.95 11.58
C LEU A 52 1.24 13.51 10.40
N ALA A 53 2.34 14.22 10.12
CA ALA A 53 3.27 13.86 9.06
C ALA A 53 3.88 12.46 9.27
N ALA A 54 4.32 12.15 10.48
CA ALA A 54 4.86 10.84 10.83
C ALA A 54 3.80 9.74 10.68
N TYR A 55 2.55 10.00 11.04
CA TYR A 55 1.45 9.03 10.87
C TYR A 55 1.11 8.81 9.40
N CYS A 56 1.07 9.87 8.60
CA CYS A 56 0.91 9.78 7.15
C CYS A 56 2.05 8.98 6.50
N LEU A 57 3.31 9.18 6.94
CA LEU A 57 4.44 8.36 6.50
C LEU A 57 4.26 6.88 6.88
N MET A 58 3.82 6.57 8.09
CA MET A 58 3.56 5.18 8.51
C MET A 58 2.56 4.50 7.57
N LEU A 59 1.45 5.16 7.25
CA LEU A 59 0.40 4.62 6.37
C LEU A 59 0.84 4.55 4.90
N GLY A 60 1.56 5.57 4.44
CA GLY A 60 2.07 5.68 3.07
C GLY A 60 3.17 4.67 2.79
N ASP A 61 4.13 4.53 3.69
CA ASP A 61 5.25 3.59 3.56
C ASP A 61 4.77 2.14 3.55
N ASP A 62 3.78 1.80 4.38
CA ASP A 62 3.15 0.47 4.35
C ASP A 62 2.62 0.12 2.94
N ALA A 63 1.94 1.08 2.31
CA ALA A 63 1.35 0.90 0.99
C ALA A 63 2.41 0.90 -0.11
N LEU A 64 3.37 1.83 -0.07
CA LEU A 64 4.45 1.94 -1.05
C LEU A 64 5.32 0.67 -1.06
N VAL A 65 5.73 0.20 0.11
CA VAL A 65 6.62 -0.97 0.23
C VAL A 65 5.91 -2.25 -0.22
N LEU A 66 4.65 -2.44 0.17
CA LEU A 66 3.89 -3.60 -0.32
C LEU A 66 3.62 -3.51 -1.83
N ALA A 67 3.30 -2.32 -2.36
CA ALA A 67 3.12 -2.12 -3.79
C ALA A 67 4.38 -2.53 -4.57
N GLN A 68 5.56 -2.11 -4.10
CA GLN A 68 6.83 -2.48 -4.71
C GLN A 68 7.05 -4.01 -4.67
N ARG A 69 6.78 -4.65 -3.53
CA ARG A 69 6.88 -6.12 -3.43
C ARG A 69 5.92 -6.83 -4.37
N LEU A 70 4.70 -6.34 -4.55
CA LEU A 70 3.75 -6.93 -5.49
C LEU A 70 4.16 -6.70 -6.95
N ALA A 71 4.75 -5.54 -7.27
CA ALA A 71 5.26 -5.25 -8.61
C ALA A 71 6.38 -6.21 -9.05
N GLU A 72 7.18 -6.75 -8.13
CA GLU A 72 8.18 -7.79 -8.42
C GLU A 72 7.57 -9.09 -9.01
N TRP A 73 6.26 -9.31 -8.85
CA TRP A 73 5.54 -10.44 -9.47
C TRP A 73 5.19 -10.22 -10.93
N CYS A 74 5.29 -9.00 -11.45
CA CYS A 74 4.98 -8.71 -12.85
C CYS A 74 5.81 -9.61 -13.77
N SER A 75 5.15 -10.33 -14.67
CA SER A 75 5.69 -11.39 -15.54
C SER A 75 6.21 -12.66 -14.84
N ARG A 76 5.90 -12.85 -13.56
CA ARG A 76 6.39 -13.96 -12.72
C ARG A 76 5.27 -14.69 -11.97
N ALA A 77 4.03 -14.22 -12.04
CA ALA A 77 2.92 -14.86 -11.36
C ALA A 77 2.62 -16.26 -11.94
N PRO A 78 1.99 -17.17 -11.19
CA PRO A 78 1.72 -18.53 -11.65
C PRO A 78 0.83 -18.60 -12.91
N GLU A 79 -0.06 -17.62 -13.07
CA GLU A 79 -1.03 -17.50 -14.16
C GLU A 79 -1.16 -16.03 -14.58
N LEU A 80 -1.61 -15.77 -15.82
CA LEU A 80 -1.73 -14.40 -16.34
C LEU A 80 -2.75 -13.58 -15.54
N GLU A 81 -3.85 -14.22 -15.15
CA GLU A 81 -4.91 -13.65 -14.32
C GLU A 81 -4.35 -13.17 -12.98
N GLU A 82 -3.42 -13.93 -12.40
CA GLU A 82 -2.75 -13.59 -11.15
C GLU A 82 -1.73 -12.47 -11.32
N ASP A 83 -1.05 -12.42 -12.47
CA ASP A 83 -0.17 -11.31 -12.82
C ASP A 83 -0.95 -9.98 -12.85
N VAL A 84 -2.10 -9.99 -13.55
CA VAL A 84 -3.01 -8.84 -13.64
C VAL A 84 -3.60 -8.49 -12.28
N ALA A 85 -4.02 -9.49 -11.50
CA ALA A 85 -4.58 -9.26 -10.17
C ALA A 85 -3.55 -8.61 -9.24
N LEU A 86 -2.33 -9.14 -9.14
CA LEU A 86 -1.28 -8.59 -8.29
C LEU A 86 -0.83 -7.20 -8.77
N ALA A 87 -0.77 -6.96 -10.08
CA ALA A 87 -0.48 -5.63 -10.64
C ALA A 87 -1.56 -4.61 -10.28
N ASN A 88 -2.84 -4.97 -10.35
CA ASN A 88 -3.94 -4.11 -9.94
C ASN A 88 -3.89 -3.78 -8.43
N ILE A 89 -3.61 -4.78 -7.59
CA ILE A 89 -3.44 -4.58 -6.14
C ILE A 89 -2.26 -3.64 -5.86
N ALA A 90 -1.14 -3.81 -6.57
CA ALA A 90 0.03 -2.93 -6.46
C ALA A 90 -0.32 -1.48 -6.85
N LEU A 91 -1.08 -1.29 -7.93
CA LEU A 91 -1.52 0.03 -8.40
C LEU A 91 -2.47 0.72 -7.41
N ASP A 92 -3.41 -0.02 -6.82
CA ASP A 92 -4.29 0.51 -5.76
C ASP A 92 -3.47 1.00 -4.57
N LEU A 93 -2.52 0.18 -4.09
CA LEU A 93 -1.65 0.53 -2.97
C LEU A 93 -0.75 1.73 -3.29
N LEU A 94 -0.19 1.80 -4.50
CA LEU A 94 0.57 2.97 -4.95
C LEU A 94 -0.32 4.22 -5.02
N GLY A 95 -1.56 4.07 -5.49
CA GLY A 95 -2.58 5.12 -5.51
C GLY A 95 -2.97 5.62 -4.12
N GLN A 96 -2.87 4.78 -3.09
CA GLN A 96 -3.01 5.19 -1.68
C GLN A 96 -1.74 5.85 -1.14
N ALA A 97 -0.56 5.34 -1.50
CA ALA A 97 0.72 5.84 -1.00
C ALA A 97 0.96 7.30 -1.40
N ARG A 98 0.70 7.67 -2.66
CA ARG A 98 0.93 9.04 -3.18
C ARG A 98 0.26 10.15 -2.34
N PRO A 99 -1.07 10.16 -2.14
CA PRO A 99 -1.72 11.19 -1.34
C PRO A 99 -1.31 11.15 0.14
N LEU A 100 -0.95 9.98 0.69
CA LEU A 100 -0.45 9.88 2.06
C LEU A 100 0.94 10.52 2.21
N LEU A 101 1.85 10.29 1.26
CA LEU A 101 3.17 10.92 1.27
C LEU A 101 3.07 12.43 0.99
N ALA A 102 2.24 12.86 0.05
CA ALA A 102 1.97 14.27 -0.19
C ALA A 102 1.39 14.96 1.06
N ARG A 103 0.46 14.31 1.76
CA ARG A 103 -0.09 14.80 3.03
C ARG A 103 0.98 14.91 4.12
N ALA A 104 1.91 13.96 4.19
CA ALA A 104 3.02 14.03 5.14
C ALA A 104 3.90 15.26 4.89
N ALA A 105 4.30 15.49 3.64
CA ALA A 105 5.10 16.65 3.25
C ALA A 105 4.37 17.97 3.50
N GLN A 106 3.06 18.03 3.25
CA GLN A 106 2.27 19.23 3.48
C GLN A 106 2.07 19.51 4.98
N ALA A 107 1.88 18.48 5.79
CA ALA A 107 1.68 18.62 7.23
C ALA A 107 2.95 19.16 7.91
N ASP A 108 4.11 18.58 7.57
CA ASP A 108 5.44 18.99 8.03
C ASP A 108 6.46 18.98 6.88
N PRO A 109 6.74 20.15 6.28
CA PRO A 109 7.79 20.27 5.25
C PRO A 109 9.19 19.87 5.75
N GLY A 110 9.44 19.88 7.07
CA GLY A 110 10.69 19.43 7.66
C GLY A 110 10.92 17.92 7.58
N ALA A 111 9.88 17.13 7.30
CA ALA A 111 10.00 15.69 7.08
C ALA A 111 10.56 15.34 5.68
N VAL A 112 10.54 16.29 4.74
CA VAL A 112 10.96 16.08 3.35
C VAL A 112 12.50 16.10 3.27
N PRO A 113 13.14 15.08 2.67
CA PRO A 113 14.60 15.08 2.47
C PRO A 113 15.07 16.29 1.68
N VAL A 114 16.22 16.84 2.07
CA VAL A 114 16.84 17.95 1.34
C VAL A 114 17.44 17.40 0.05
N LEU A 115 16.93 17.87 -1.09
CA LEU A 115 17.42 17.54 -2.42
C LEU A 115 18.43 18.58 -2.93
N PRO A 116 19.24 18.26 -3.96
CA PRO A 116 20.08 19.24 -4.62
C PRO A 116 19.27 20.47 -5.09
N PRO A 117 19.82 21.70 -4.96
CA PRO A 117 19.14 22.91 -5.42
C PRO A 117 18.70 22.79 -6.88
N GLY A 118 17.44 23.12 -7.14
CA GLY A 118 16.84 23.04 -8.48
C GLY A 118 16.31 21.64 -8.86
N SER A 119 16.29 20.67 -7.95
CA SER A 119 15.59 19.40 -8.17
C SER A 119 14.09 19.67 -8.42
N PRO A 120 13.50 19.12 -9.50
CA PRO A 120 12.09 19.28 -9.79
C PRO A 120 11.22 18.23 -9.08
N ALA A 121 11.81 17.31 -8.31
CA ALA A 121 11.08 16.22 -7.69
C ALA A 121 10.03 16.76 -6.70
N PRO A 122 8.75 16.36 -6.83
CA PRO A 122 7.72 16.78 -5.90
C PRO A 122 7.97 16.18 -4.51
N PRO A 123 7.42 16.77 -3.44
CA PRO A 123 7.71 16.34 -2.07
C PRO A 123 7.37 14.87 -1.77
N GLU A 124 6.34 14.30 -2.38
CA GLU A 124 6.03 12.87 -2.23
C GLU A 124 7.10 11.96 -2.86
N ASP A 125 7.69 12.36 -3.99
CA ASP A 125 8.79 11.65 -4.63
C ASP A 125 10.07 11.80 -3.83
N ALA A 126 10.32 12.99 -3.26
CA ALA A 126 11.41 13.21 -2.31
C ALA A 126 11.30 12.24 -1.11
N LEU A 127 10.10 12.08 -0.56
CA LEU A 127 9.83 11.12 0.51
C LEU A 127 9.98 9.66 0.04
N ALA A 128 9.53 9.28 -1.16
CA ALA A 128 9.64 7.90 -1.63
C ALA A 128 11.09 7.50 -1.97
N PHE A 129 11.83 8.38 -2.65
CA PHE A 129 13.07 8.01 -3.33
C PHE A 129 14.36 8.45 -2.64
N PHE A 130 14.29 9.45 -1.74
CA PHE A 130 15.47 10.07 -1.13
C PHE A 130 15.55 9.91 0.38
N ARG A 131 14.72 9.03 0.97
CA ARG A 131 14.92 8.51 2.34
C ARG A 131 15.71 7.20 2.29
N ASP A 132 16.68 7.08 3.20
CA ASP A 132 17.33 5.79 3.52
C ASP A 132 16.45 4.96 4.48
N GLU A 133 16.82 3.69 4.71
CA GLU A 133 16.07 2.75 5.54
C GLU A 133 15.63 3.32 6.90
N PRO A 134 16.47 4.04 7.69
CA PRO A 134 16.03 4.59 8.98
C PRO A 134 14.99 5.71 8.86
N GLY A 135 14.74 6.22 7.66
CA GLY A 135 13.71 7.20 7.34
C GLY A 135 12.35 6.57 7.01
N PHE A 136 12.30 5.28 6.67
CA PHE A 136 11.06 4.55 6.39
C PHE A 136 10.36 4.12 7.68
N ARG A 137 9.03 4.08 7.63
CA ARG A 137 8.14 3.81 8.78
C ARG A 137 7.15 2.68 8.52
N ASN A 138 7.33 1.90 7.46
CA ASN A 138 6.50 0.72 7.19
C ASN A 138 6.63 -0.32 8.31
N VAL A 139 5.61 -1.15 8.49
CA VAL A 139 5.72 -2.36 9.31
C VAL A 139 6.65 -3.37 8.65
N ARG A 140 7.37 -4.17 9.44
CA ARG A 140 8.30 -5.18 8.91
C ARG A 140 7.60 -6.31 8.14
N LEU A 141 6.28 -6.45 8.28
CA LEU A 141 5.51 -7.43 7.50
C LEU A 141 5.61 -7.17 5.99
N VAL A 142 5.45 -5.91 5.56
CA VAL A 142 5.27 -5.57 4.14
C VAL A 142 6.56 -5.59 3.35
N GLU A 143 7.71 -5.36 4.01
CA GLU A 143 9.01 -5.40 3.37
C GLU A 143 9.52 -6.82 3.13
N THR A 144 8.86 -7.84 3.68
CA THR A 144 9.37 -9.21 3.55
C THR A 144 9.47 -9.62 2.08
N ALA A 145 10.50 -10.38 1.68
CA ALA A 145 10.67 -10.85 0.32
C ALA A 145 9.52 -11.78 -0.10
N ASN A 146 9.14 -11.73 -1.38
CA ASN A 146 7.99 -12.47 -1.91
C ASN A 146 8.04 -13.97 -1.66
N GLY A 147 9.22 -14.58 -1.79
CA GLY A 147 9.35 -16.03 -1.76
C GLY A 147 8.56 -16.69 -2.89
N ASP A 148 7.77 -17.72 -2.56
CA ASP A 148 6.81 -18.29 -3.50
C ASP A 148 5.43 -17.64 -3.38
N PHE A 149 4.50 -18.07 -4.25
CA PHE A 149 3.16 -17.49 -4.31
C PHE A 149 2.38 -17.66 -3.00
N ALA A 150 2.59 -18.76 -2.26
CA ALA A 150 1.95 -18.99 -0.97
C ALA A 150 2.42 -17.97 0.08
N ARG A 151 3.73 -17.67 0.14
CA ARG A 151 4.27 -16.65 1.06
C ARG A 151 3.72 -15.26 0.75
N SER A 152 3.66 -14.89 -0.53
CA SER A 152 3.08 -13.60 -0.94
C SER A 152 1.58 -13.52 -0.64
N THR A 153 0.83 -14.61 -0.86
CA THR A 153 -0.60 -14.70 -0.54
C THR A 153 -0.87 -14.52 0.96
N VAL A 154 -0.13 -15.23 1.83
CA VAL A 154 -0.30 -15.12 3.28
C VAL A 154 0.06 -13.71 3.78
N ARG A 155 1.15 -13.12 3.27
CA ARG A 155 1.51 -11.72 3.59
C ARG A 155 0.40 -10.75 3.20
N LEU A 156 -0.12 -10.89 1.99
CA LEU A 156 -1.21 -10.05 1.48
C LEU A 156 -2.49 -10.25 2.30
N LEU A 157 -2.82 -11.48 2.72
CA LEU A 157 -3.97 -11.75 3.57
C LEU A 157 -3.85 -11.03 4.92
N LEU A 158 -2.75 -11.23 5.66
CA LEU A 158 -2.57 -10.59 6.97
C LEU A 158 -2.58 -9.07 6.87
N PHE A 159 -1.90 -8.53 5.86
CA PHE A 159 -1.89 -7.09 5.61
C PHE A 159 -3.28 -6.57 5.27
N SER A 160 -4.00 -7.19 4.32
CA SER A 160 -5.28 -6.69 3.84
C SER A 160 -6.38 -6.78 4.90
N VAL A 161 -6.39 -7.83 5.74
CA VAL A 161 -7.31 -7.90 6.88
C VAL A 161 -7.07 -6.75 7.84
N TRP A 162 -5.82 -6.50 8.24
CA TRP A 162 -5.46 -5.41 9.14
C TRP A 162 -5.71 -4.03 8.52
N ARG A 163 -5.27 -3.83 7.29
CA ARG A 163 -5.38 -2.56 6.56
C ARG A 163 -6.83 -2.22 6.31
N LEU A 164 -7.70 -3.20 6.01
CA LEU A 164 -9.13 -2.95 5.88
C LEU A 164 -9.74 -2.48 7.20
N ALA A 165 -9.44 -3.15 8.32
CA ALA A 165 -9.93 -2.73 9.63
C ALA A 165 -9.44 -1.33 10.03
N LEU A 166 -8.20 -0.99 9.66
CA LEU A 166 -7.62 0.34 9.84
C LEU A 166 -8.35 1.41 9.00
N LEU A 167 -8.51 1.18 7.69
CA LEU A 167 -9.17 2.12 6.78
C LEU A 167 -10.64 2.32 7.16
N GLU A 168 -11.33 1.26 7.56
CA GLU A 168 -12.70 1.31 8.08
C GLU A 168 -12.86 2.33 9.22
N ARG A 169 -11.89 2.40 10.15
CA ARG A 169 -11.85 3.40 11.21
C ARG A 169 -11.43 4.79 10.69
N LEU A 170 -10.46 4.85 9.78
CA LEU A 170 -9.97 6.11 9.22
C LEU A 170 -11.00 6.88 8.38
N ARG A 171 -12.07 6.23 7.90
CA ARG A 171 -13.21 6.94 7.28
C ARG A 171 -13.83 8.01 8.20
N GLY A 172 -13.72 7.81 9.52
CA GLY A 172 -14.17 8.77 10.54
C GLY A 172 -13.06 9.72 11.03
N SER A 173 -11.92 9.78 10.37
CA SER A 173 -10.81 10.66 10.77
C SER A 173 -11.23 12.12 10.74
N ARG A 174 -10.73 12.90 11.71
CA ARG A 174 -10.81 14.37 11.67
C ARG A 174 -9.92 14.97 10.57
N ASP A 175 -8.95 14.22 10.06
CA ASP A 175 -8.14 14.64 8.93
C ASP A 175 -8.86 14.31 7.62
N PRO A 176 -9.27 15.33 6.83
CA PRO A 176 -10.03 15.13 5.60
C PRO A 176 -9.28 14.33 4.53
N VAL A 177 -7.94 14.43 4.46
CA VAL A 177 -7.13 13.64 3.52
C VAL A 177 -7.14 12.16 3.90
N LEU A 178 -6.88 11.84 5.17
CA LEU A 178 -6.95 10.46 5.64
C LEU A 178 -8.34 9.86 5.47
N ALA A 179 -9.40 10.63 5.76
CA ALA A 179 -10.78 10.19 5.57
C ALA A 179 -11.09 9.91 4.08
N ALA A 180 -10.63 10.76 3.16
CA ALA A 180 -10.81 10.58 1.73
C ALA A 180 -10.05 9.35 1.19
N VAL A 181 -8.78 9.19 1.57
CA VAL A 181 -7.97 8.00 1.22
C VAL A 181 -8.65 6.73 1.74
N ALA A 182 -9.14 6.74 2.97
CA ALA A 182 -9.84 5.61 3.56
C ALA A 182 -11.19 5.29 2.88
N ALA A 183 -11.98 6.31 2.53
CA ALA A 183 -13.26 6.13 1.86
C ALA A 183 -13.13 5.38 0.53
N LYS A 184 -12.05 5.65 -0.21
CA LYS A 184 -11.70 4.91 -1.43
C LYS A 184 -11.07 3.56 -1.11
N GLY A 185 -10.02 3.55 -0.29
CA GLY A 185 -9.20 2.38 -0.02
C GLY A 185 -9.96 1.22 0.65
N VAL A 186 -11.06 1.47 1.36
CA VAL A 186 -11.91 0.39 1.91
C VAL A 186 -12.38 -0.58 0.81
N LYS A 187 -12.81 -0.07 -0.35
CA LYS A 187 -13.29 -0.94 -1.44
C LYS A 187 -12.16 -1.73 -2.08
N GLU A 188 -11.03 -1.08 -2.30
CA GLU A 188 -9.82 -1.69 -2.87
C GLU A 188 -9.29 -2.80 -1.95
N VAL A 189 -9.06 -2.48 -0.68
CA VAL A 189 -8.48 -3.43 0.28
C VAL A 189 -9.45 -4.56 0.65
N ALA A 190 -10.76 -4.34 0.55
CA ALA A 190 -11.74 -5.42 0.63
C ALA A 190 -11.54 -6.44 -0.51
N TYR A 191 -11.32 -5.98 -1.74
CA TYR A 191 -10.96 -6.85 -2.85
C TYR A 191 -9.62 -7.56 -2.62
N HIS A 192 -8.60 -6.85 -2.11
CA HIS A 192 -7.28 -7.45 -1.80
C HIS A 192 -7.40 -8.58 -0.78
N ARG A 193 -8.18 -8.36 0.30
CA ARG A 193 -8.47 -9.36 1.33
C ARG A 193 -9.18 -10.57 0.74
N ASP A 194 -10.24 -10.36 -0.04
CA ASP A 194 -11.05 -11.46 -0.56
C ASP A 194 -10.26 -12.30 -1.57
N HIS A 195 -9.44 -11.65 -2.40
CA HIS A 195 -8.48 -12.31 -3.29
C HIS A 195 -7.48 -13.18 -2.51
N ALA A 196 -6.81 -12.63 -1.51
CA ALA A 196 -5.82 -13.35 -0.72
C ALA A 196 -6.44 -14.47 0.14
N ALA A 197 -7.65 -14.25 0.67
CA ALA A 197 -8.40 -15.26 1.42
C ALA A 197 -8.79 -16.43 0.52
N ARG A 198 -9.31 -16.16 -0.67
CA ARG A 198 -9.63 -17.19 -1.68
C ARG A 198 -8.40 -18.03 -2.00
N TRP A 199 -7.27 -17.41 -2.32
CA TRP A 199 -6.05 -18.14 -2.65
C TRP A 199 -5.48 -18.93 -1.48
N THR A 200 -5.59 -18.40 -0.26
CA THR A 200 -5.22 -19.15 0.95
C THR A 200 -6.02 -20.45 1.06
N VAL A 201 -7.33 -20.40 0.84
CA VAL A 201 -8.20 -21.59 0.85
C VAL A 201 -7.85 -22.54 -0.31
N VAL A 202 -7.73 -22.02 -1.52
CA VAL A 202 -7.38 -22.82 -2.73
C VAL A 202 -6.07 -23.57 -2.53
N LEU A 203 -5.03 -22.90 -2.04
CA LEU A 203 -3.73 -23.53 -1.81
C LEU A 203 -3.79 -24.53 -0.66
N ALA A 204 -4.49 -24.21 0.44
CA ALA A 204 -4.58 -25.10 1.61
C ALA A 204 -5.41 -26.37 1.38
N GLN A 205 -6.42 -26.29 0.50
CA GLN A 205 -7.34 -27.37 0.15
C GLN A 205 -7.06 -28.00 -1.22
N GLY A 206 -5.99 -27.58 -1.90
CA GLY A 206 -5.59 -28.09 -3.20
C GLY A 206 -4.89 -29.45 -3.10
N THR A 207 -3.56 -29.44 -3.17
CA THR A 207 -2.70 -30.62 -3.10
C THR A 207 -1.95 -30.69 -1.78
N GLU A 208 -1.34 -31.83 -1.47
CA GLU A 208 -0.42 -31.95 -0.34
C GLU A 208 0.73 -30.93 -0.43
N GLU A 209 1.28 -30.72 -1.63
CA GLU A 209 2.37 -29.76 -1.85
C GLU A 209 1.92 -28.30 -1.65
N SER A 210 0.76 -27.91 -2.19
CA SER A 210 0.25 -26.54 -1.99
C SER A 210 -0.11 -26.29 -0.52
N ARG A 211 -0.66 -27.29 0.17
CA ARG A 211 -0.94 -27.23 1.61
C ARG A 211 0.34 -27.07 2.42
N ARG A 212 1.38 -27.84 2.10
CA ARG A 212 2.71 -27.74 2.72
C ARG A 212 3.31 -26.35 2.53
N ARG A 213 3.19 -25.76 1.33
CA ARG A 213 3.68 -24.40 1.04
C ARG A 213 2.95 -23.32 1.82
N VAL A 214 1.62 -23.41 1.96
CA VAL A 214 0.86 -22.46 2.79
C VAL A 214 1.23 -22.59 4.26
N GLY A 215 1.45 -23.81 4.77
CA GLY A 215 1.95 -24.00 6.13
C GLY A 215 3.31 -23.31 6.35
N ALA A 216 4.27 -23.54 5.45
CA ALA A 216 5.58 -22.89 5.51
C ALA A 216 5.50 -21.36 5.36
N ALA A 217 4.59 -20.87 4.50
CA ALA A 217 4.30 -19.45 4.35
C ALA A 217 3.77 -18.83 5.66
N LEU A 218 2.85 -19.52 6.34
CA LEU A 218 2.35 -19.09 7.65
C LEU A 218 3.49 -19.03 8.67
N GLU A 219 4.30 -20.08 8.80
CA GLU A 219 5.44 -20.07 9.73
C GLU A 219 6.41 -18.92 9.46
N ALA A 220 6.65 -18.58 8.18
CA ALA A 220 7.57 -17.51 7.80
C ALA A 220 7.01 -16.09 8.04
N VAL A 221 5.70 -15.88 7.85
CA VAL A 221 5.08 -14.55 7.87
C VAL A 221 4.40 -14.24 9.22
N TRP A 222 3.88 -15.27 9.90
CA TRP A 222 3.16 -15.10 11.17
C TRP A 222 3.94 -14.38 12.28
N PRO A 223 5.28 -14.50 12.42
CA PRO A 223 6.03 -13.76 13.41
C PRO A 223 5.85 -12.23 13.32
N TYR A 224 5.55 -11.67 12.14
CA TYR A 224 5.44 -10.22 11.95
C TYR A 224 4.09 -9.62 12.44
N ARG A 225 3.09 -10.47 12.74
CA ARG A 225 1.71 -10.04 13.02
C ARG A 225 1.57 -9.06 14.18
N ASP A 226 2.37 -9.21 15.23
CA ASP A 226 2.17 -8.45 16.47
C ASP A 226 2.51 -6.97 16.32
N GLU A 227 3.39 -6.64 15.37
CA GLU A 227 3.72 -5.26 15.04
C GLU A 227 2.51 -4.48 14.55
N LEU A 228 1.59 -5.11 13.82
CA LEU A 228 0.37 -4.49 13.29
C LEU A 228 -0.56 -3.94 14.38
N PHE A 229 -0.49 -4.51 15.58
CA PHE A 229 -1.40 -4.20 16.69
C PHE A 229 -0.67 -3.55 17.88
N THR A 230 0.63 -3.29 17.75
CA THR A 230 1.42 -2.68 18.83
C THR A 230 1.54 -1.19 18.58
N ALA A 231 0.77 -0.39 19.33
CA ALA A 231 0.70 1.04 19.15
C ALA A 231 2.03 1.77 19.43
N HIS A 232 2.58 2.42 18.39
CA HIS A 232 3.68 3.38 18.47
C HIS A 232 3.20 4.68 19.16
N PRO A 233 4.07 5.45 19.85
CA PRO A 233 3.66 6.68 20.53
C PRO A 233 2.94 7.71 19.64
N VAL A 234 3.34 7.85 18.37
CA VAL A 234 2.65 8.71 17.39
C VAL A 234 1.22 8.22 17.15
N GLU A 235 1.03 6.93 16.88
CA GLU A 235 -0.30 6.33 16.65
C GLU A 235 -1.22 6.55 17.86
N ARG A 236 -0.70 6.43 19.09
CA ARG A 236 -1.46 6.72 20.32
C ARG A 236 -1.88 8.18 20.43
N ARG A 237 -1.01 9.13 20.03
CA ARG A 237 -1.34 10.56 20.03
C ARG A 237 -2.37 10.90 18.95
N MET A 238 -2.22 10.32 17.75
CA MET A 238 -3.20 10.45 16.67
C MET A 238 -4.55 9.84 17.02
N ALA A 239 -4.57 8.71 17.74
CA ALA A 239 -5.80 8.13 18.25
C ALA A 239 -6.53 9.05 19.23
N ARG A 240 -5.82 9.62 20.20
CA ARG A 240 -6.41 10.61 21.14
C ARG A 240 -6.91 11.87 20.43
N ALA A 241 -6.27 12.26 19.34
CA ALA A 241 -6.65 13.42 18.54
C ALA A 241 -7.82 13.14 17.56
N GLY A 242 -8.29 11.89 17.45
CA GLY A 242 -9.35 11.49 16.52
C GLY A 242 -8.89 11.42 15.06
N ILE A 243 -7.59 11.20 14.83
CA ILE A 243 -6.98 11.15 13.49
C ILE A 243 -6.87 9.71 12.95
N GLY A 244 -6.64 8.74 13.82
CA GLY A 244 -6.62 7.32 13.47
C GLY A 244 -7.09 6.45 14.64
N PRO A 245 -7.21 5.12 14.48
CA PRO A 245 -7.52 4.25 15.61
C PRO A 245 -6.27 3.95 16.46
N ASP A 246 -6.48 3.49 17.69
CA ASP A 246 -5.41 2.77 18.41
C ASP A 246 -5.22 1.40 17.74
N PRO A 247 -4.00 1.04 17.26
CA PRO A 247 -3.75 -0.24 16.61
C PRO A 247 -4.15 -1.46 17.45
N ALA A 248 -4.12 -1.36 18.79
CA ALA A 248 -4.50 -2.46 19.66
C ALA A 248 -5.99 -2.86 19.50
N ASP A 249 -6.86 -1.88 19.22
CA ASP A 249 -8.30 -2.08 19.05
C ASP A 249 -8.64 -2.83 17.76
N LEU A 250 -7.68 -2.92 16.82
CA LEU A 250 -7.84 -3.64 15.56
C LEU A 250 -7.62 -5.15 15.71
N ARG A 251 -7.02 -5.61 16.81
CA ARG A 251 -6.64 -7.02 16.98
C ARG A 251 -7.85 -7.95 16.96
N ALA A 252 -8.87 -7.64 17.74
CA ALA A 252 -10.08 -8.46 17.84
C ALA A 252 -10.85 -8.60 16.50
N PRO A 253 -11.18 -7.50 15.79
CA PRO A 253 -11.87 -7.62 14.49
C PRO A 253 -11.02 -8.33 13.43
N CYS A 254 -9.69 -8.15 13.42
CA CYS A 254 -8.82 -8.89 12.51
C CYS A 254 -8.76 -10.39 12.83
N ALA A 255 -8.70 -10.74 14.11
CA ALA A 255 -8.69 -12.14 14.54
C ALA A 255 -9.95 -12.88 14.09
N ALA A 256 -11.13 -12.26 14.23
CA ALA A 256 -12.40 -12.85 13.78
C ALA A 256 -12.39 -13.18 12.27
N VAL A 257 -11.93 -12.25 11.42
CA VAL A 257 -11.84 -12.48 9.98
C VAL A 257 -10.83 -13.58 9.64
N LEU A 258 -9.68 -13.58 10.32
CA LEU A 258 -8.66 -14.61 10.10
C LEU A 258 -9.16 -16.00 10.54
N GLU A 259 -9.89 -16.09 11.65
CA GLU A 259 -10.53 -17.33 12.12
C GLU A 259 -11.48 -17.93 11.08
N GLU A 260 -12.27 -17.11 10.40
CA GLU A 260 -13.13 -17.56 9.29
C GLU A 260 -12.30 -18.14 8.13
N VAL A 261 -11.22 -17.47 7.75
CA VAL A 261 -10.33 -17.95 6.69
C VAL A 261 -9.62 -19.24 7.09
N TRP A 262 -9.17 -19.35 8.34
CA TRP A 262 -8.54 -20.58 8.86
C TRP A 262 -9.51 -21.75 8.87
N ALA A 263 -10.75 -21.53 9.31
CA ALA A 263 -11.78 -22.55 9.29
C ALA A 263 -12.07 -23.03 7.86
N ALA A 264 -12.24 -22.10 6.90
CA ALA A 264 -12.46 -22.44 5.49
C ALA A 264 -11.25 -23.15 4.85
N ALA A 265 -10.03 -22.76 5.22
CA ALA A 265 -8.80 -23.35 4.72
C ALA A 265 -8.45 -24.67 5.43
N GLY A 266 -9.16 -25.06 6.49
CA GLY A 266 -8.81 -26.18 7.36
C GLY A 266 -7.40 -26.04 7.93
N LEU A 267 -6.99 -24.81 8.27
CA LEU A 267 -5.69 -24.48 8.85
C LEU A 267 -5.86 -24.07 10.32
N ALA A 268 -4.74 -24.03 11.03
CA ALA A 268 -4.66 -23.44 12.37
C ALA A 268 -3.57 -22.36 12.39
N PRO A 269 -3.71 -21.32 13.23
CA PRO A 269 -2.62 -20.38 13.48
C PRO A 269 -1.37 -21.13 13.96
N PRO A 270 -0.16 -20.83 13.42
CA PRO A 270 1.04 -21.52 13.87
C PRO A 270 1.44 -21.05 15.28
N GLU A 271 1.92 -21.98 16.10
CA GLU A 271 2.43 -21.74 17.46
C GLU A 271 3.88 -21.18 17.43
N VAL A 272 4.09 -20.11 16.65
CA VAL A 272 5.40 -19.43 16.56
C VAL A 272 5.39 -18.10 17.31
N PRO A 273 6.46 -17.77 18.05
CA PRO A 273 6.57 -16.50 18.74
C PRO A 273 6.57 -15.33 17.75
N GLY A 274 6.08 -14.17 18.19
CA GLY A 274 6.22 -12.93 17.44
C GLY A 274 7.70 -12.57 17.24
N LEU A 275 8.00 -11.88 16.15
CA LEU A 275 9.35 -11.43 15.85
C LEU A 275 9.82 -10.43 16.89
N ALA A 276 11.00 -10.71 17.48
CA ALA A 276 11.58 -9.85 18.49
C ALA A 276 11.79 -8.40 17.98
N ARG A 277 11.67 -7.46 18.90
CA ARG A 277 12.00 -6.04 18.68
C ARG A 277 13.46 -5.80 19.05
N VAL A 278 14.13 -4.90 18.34
CA VAL A 278 15.53 -4.54 18.63
C VAL A 278 15.53 -3.38 19.61
N GLY A 279 15.85 -3.64 20.88
CA GLY A 279 15.78 -2.61 21.94
C GLY A 279 14.39 -2.00 22.11
N GLY A 280 13.33 -2.78 21.88
CA GLY A 280 11.94 -2.33 21.91
C GLY A 280 11.44 -1.65 20.62
N ARG A 281 12.31 -1.48 19.61
CA ARG A 281 12.01 -0.82 18.34
C ARG A 281 11.70 -1.81 17.21
N ALA A 282 10.90 -1.36 16.24
CA ALA A 282 10.51 -2.09 15.04
C ALA A 282 10.41 -1.14 13.82
N GLY A 283 9.66 -1.52 12.78
CA GLY A 283 9.61 -0.79 11.51
C GLY A 283 9.06 0.64 11.65
N ARG A 284 8.05 0.83 12.51
CA ARG A 284 7.56 2.19 12.88
C ARG A 284 8.65 3.11 13.46
N ASP A 285 9.70 2.54 14.04
CA ASP A 285 10.83 3.27 14.60
C ASP A 285 12.02 3.42 13.61
N GLY A 286 11.87 2.98 12.36
CA GLY A 286 12.96 2.91 11.38
C GLY A 286 13.94 1.76 11.61
N VAL A 287 13.53 0.71 12.34
CA VAL A 287 14.33 -0.51 12.56
C VAL A 287 13.72 -1.65 11.75
N HIS A 288 14.34 -1.91 10.61
CA HIS A 288 13.85 -2.83 9.59
C HIS A 288 14.69 -4.10 9.50
N THR A 289 14.22 -5.06 8.71
CA THR A 289 14.99 -6.23 8.28
C THR A 289 15.95 -5.84 7.15
N GLU A 290 16.92 -6.70 6.86
CA GLU A 290 17.83 -6.52 5.72
C GLU A 290 17.11 -6.48 4.36
N GLU A 291 15.87 -6.98 4.30
CA GLU A 291 15.12 -7.07 3.05
C GLU A 291 14.65 -5.70 2.54
N LEU A 292 14.43 -4.73 3.43
CA LEU A 292 14.08 -3.36 3.04
C LEU A 292 15.23 -2.67 2.32
N GLY A 293 16.47 -2.80 2.80
CA GLY A 293 17.62 -2.17 2.17
C GLY A 293 17.83 -2.59 0.72
N ARG A 294 17.68 -3.89 0.45
CA ARG A 294 17.75 -4.43 -0.92
C ARG A 294 16.63 -3.89 -1.80
N LEU A 295 15.41 -3.79 -1.26
CA LEU A 295 14.25 -3.25 -1.97
C LEU A 295 14.43 -1.78 -2.34
N LEU A 296 14.87 -0.95 -1.38
CA LEU A 296 15.07 0.48 -1.59
C LEU A 296 16.21 0.75 -2.57
N ALA A 297 17.28 -0.04 -2.53
CA ALA A 297 18.39 0.09 -3.49
C ALA A 297 17.91 -0.04 -4.94
N GLU A 298 17.00 -0.96 -5.22
CA GLU A 298 16.39 -1.12 -6.56
C GLU A 298 15.40 0.02 -6.85
N MET A 299 14.42 0.22 -5.97
CA MET A 299 13.33 1.20 -6.12
C MET A 299 13.85 2.63 -6.34
N GLN A 300 14.95 3.01 -5.69
CA GLN A 300 15.45 4.38 -5.66
C GLN A 300 16.62 4.64 -6.64
N SER A 301 17.08 3.59 -7.34
CA SER A 301 18.32 3.62 -8.13
C SER A 301 18.37 4.76 -9.15
N VAL A 302 17.34 4.88 -10.00
CA VAL A 302 17.28 5.90 -11.07
C VAL A 302 17.16 7.32 -10.52
N ALA A 303 16.27 7.53 -9.54
CA ALA A 303 16.07 8.84 -8.92
C ALA A 303 17.35 9.34 -8.23
N ARG A 304 18.07 8.45 -7.54
CA ARG A 304 19.35 8.80 -6.88
C ARG A 304 20.50 9.03 -7.87
N ALA A 305 20.52 8.31 -9.00
CA ALA A 305 21.49 8.54 -10.06
C ALA A 305 21.25 9.87 -10.80
N HIS A 306 19.99 10.32 -10.90
CA HIS A 306 19.58 11.51 -11.63
C HIS A 306 18.68 12.43 -10.79
N PRO A 307 19.20 13.04 -9.70
CA PRO A 307 18.40 13.82 -8.75
C PRO A 307 17.83 15.14 -9.29
N LEU A 308 18.25 15.55 -10.49
CA LEU A 308 17.72 16.71 -11.22
C LEU A 308 16.81 16.31 -12.40
N GLY A 309 16.51 15.01 -12.56
CA GLY A 309 15.61 14.52 -13.60
C GLY A 309 14.15 14.86 -13.31
N SER A 310 13.34 15.00 -14.37
CA SER A 310 11.89 15.18 -14.33
C SER A 310 11.25 14.07 -15.17
N TRP A 311 10.15 13.50 -14.69
CA TRP A 311 9.49 12.34 -15.28
C TRP A 311 7.98 12.54 -15.36
#